data_AF-A0A7K0EF70-F1
#
_entry.id   AF-A0A7K0EF70-F1
#
_cell.length_a   1.000
_cell.length_b   1.000
_cell.length_c   1.000
_cell.angle_alpha   90.00
_cell.angle_beta   90.00
_cell.angle_gamma   90.00
#
_symmetry.space_group_name_H-M   'P 1'
#
loop_
_entity.id
_entity.type
_entity.pdbx_description
1 polymer ?
#
loop_
_entity_poly.entity_id
_entity_poly.type
_entity_poly.pdbx_seq_one_letter_code
_entity_poly.pdbx_strand_id
1 'polypeptide(L)'
;MKTTLITLLTVFCMAMCRENDEPTGSELRADAMLYPNGLAYDACETNIVLNWNDPNKIIRYAPDAESIALVESFVGKEPQKQGNIIYKFTGRKKTVQCGWGAKFEADEITVVSIR
;
A
#
# COMPACT_ATOMS: atom_id res chain seq x y z
N MET A 1 31.97 39.47 -10.05
CA MET A 1 31.61 38.55 -8.94
C MET A 1 30.20 38.09 -9.21
N LYS A 2 30.07 36.84 -9.69
CA LYS A 2 28.91 36.26 -10.37
C LYS A 2 28.53 34.98 -9.62
N THR A 3 27.89 35.07 -8.46
CA THR A 3 27.64 33.88 -7.63
C THR A 3 26.33 33.91 -6.84
N THR A 4 25.41 34.82 -7.16
CA THR A 4 24.13 34.97 -6.44
C THR A 4 22.89 34.48 -7.20
N LEU A 5 23.04 33.88 -8.39
CA LEU A 5 21.89 33.49 -9.23
C LEU A 5 21.51 31.99 -9.16
N ILE A 6 22.29 31.15 -8.49
CA ILE A 6 22.11 29.68 -8.52
C ILE A 6 21.22 29.16 -7.37
N THR A 7 21.02 29.94 -6.31
CA THR A 7 20.27 29.52 -5.12
C THR A 7 18.75 29.65 -5.24
N LEU A 8 18.21 30.30 -6.28
CA LEU A 8 16.77 30.51 -6.42
C LEU A 8 16.04 29.43 -7.25
N LEU A 9 16.78 28.59 -7.99
CA LEU A 9 16.18 27.62 -8.92
C LEU A 9 15.97 26.22 -8.32
N THR A 10 16.58 25.91 -7.18
CA THR A 10 16.54 24.57 -6.56
C THR A 10 15.39 24.37 -5.57
N VAL A 11 14.69 25.44 -5.17
CA VAL A 11 13.58 25.36 -4.19
C VAL A 11 12.23 25.06 -4.86
N PHE A 12 12.12 25.18 -6.18
CA PHE A 12 10.84 25.05 -6.89
C PHE A 12 10.48 23.61 -7.33
N CYS A 13 11.38 22.63 -7.15
CA CYS A 13 11.12 21.24 -7.56
C CYS A 13 10.40 20.36 -6.53
N MET A 14 10.06 20.87 -5.33
CA MET A 14 9.39 20.05 -4.30
C MET A 14 7.86 20.27 -4.22
N ALA A 15 7.27 21.10 -5.08
CA ALA A 15 5.86 21.51 -4.95
C ALA A 15 4.89 20.91 -5.99
N MET A 16 5.36 20.08 -6.93
CA MET A 16 4.50 19.50 -7.98
C MET A 16 4.72 17.99 -8.09
N CYS A 17 3.97 17.25 -7.28
CA CYS A 17 3.34 15.96 -7.59
C CYS A 17 2.65 15.45 -6.33
N ARG A 18 1.57 16.12 -5.91
CA ARG A 18 0.48 15.42 -5.23
C ARG A 18 -0.65 15.39 -6.24
N GLU A 19 -0.60 14.41 -7.14
CA GLU A 19 -1.80 13.96 -7.83
C GLU A 19 -2.67 13.40 -6.70
N ASN A 20 -3.59 14.26 -6.21
CA ASN A 20 -4.65 13.84 -5.32
C ASN A 20 -5.61 13.00 -6.16
N ASP A 21 -5.18 11.79 -6.46
CA ASP A 21 -6.06 10.72 -6.87
C ASP A 21 -6.84 10.30 -5.63
N GLU A 22 -7.87 11.07 -5.30
CA GLU A 22 -8.84 10.60 -4.32
C GLU A 22 -9.39 9.24 -4.80
N PRO A 23 -9.48 8.24 -3.91
CA PRO A 23 -9.92 6.90 -4.28
C PRO A 23 -11.31 6.97 -4.94
N THR A 24 -11.36 6.63 -6.22
CA THR A 24 -12.55 6.72 -7.07
C THR A 24 -13.37 5.43 -6.95
N GLY A 25 -14.11 5.27 -5.86
CA GLY A 25 -14.95 4.08 -5.71
C GLY A 25 -15.84 4.05 -4.46
N SER A 26 -16.88 3.21 -4.54
CA SER A 26 -17.71 2.87 -3.38
C SER A 26 -16.89 2.15 -2.32
N GLU A 27 -17.22 2.39 -1.06
CA GLU A 27 -16.64 1.63 0.05
C GLU A 27 -17.11 0.18 0.01
N LEU A 28 -16.15 -0.73 0.05
CA LEU A 28 -16.35 -2.17 0.12
C LEU A 28 -15.95 -2.67 1.50
N ARG A 29 -16.61 -3.74 1.95
CA ARG A 29 -16.30 -4.41 3.22
C ARG A 29 -15.90 -5.84 2.96
N ALA A 30 -14.81 -6.28 3.57
CA ALA A 30 -14.36 -7.65 3.46
C ALA A 30 -13.59 -8.08 4.70
N ASP A 31 -13.67 -9.37 5.02
CA ASP A 31 -12.67 -9.97 5.90
C ASP A 31 -11.39 -10.17 5.10
N ALA A 32 -10.25 -9.88 5.71
CA ALA A 32 -8.95 -9.96 5.09
C ALA A 32 -7.90 -10.56 6.03
N MET A 33 -6.90 -11.20 5.44
CA MET A 33 -5.61 -11.42 6.08
C MET A 33 -4.69 -10.26 5.70
N LEU A 34 -4.14 -9.59 6.71
CA LEU A 34 -3.25 -8.45 6.53
C LEU A 34 -1.81 -8.84 6.85
N TYR A 35 -0.89 -8.44 5.98
CA TYR A 35 0.55 -8.70 6.10
C TYR A 35 1.30 -7.39 6.26
N PRO A 36 2.18 -7.24 7.26
CA PRO A 36 3.06 -6.09 7.37
C PRO A 36 4.23 -6.23 6.39
N ASN A 37 5.06 -5.19 6.27
CA ASN A 37 6.26 -5.28 5.45
C ASN A 37 7.22 -6.34 6.00
N GLY A 38 7.49 -7.35 5.19
CA GLY A 38 8.34 -8.47 5.56
C GLY A 38 9.54 -8.73 4.69
N LEU A 39 9.97 -7.75 3.89
CA LEU A 39 11.14 -7.91 3.03
C LEU A 39 12.41 -8.31 3.79
N ALA A 40 12.58 -7.85 5.03
CA ALA A 40 13.76 -8.13 5.85
C ALA A 40 13.88 -9.61 6.29
N TYR A 41 12.78 -10.36 6.25
CA TYR A 41 12.72 -11.79 6.60
C TYR A 41 12.16 -12.61 5.43
N ASP A 42 12.44 -12.15 4.21
CA ASP A 42 12.18 -12.88 2.97
C ASP A 42 10.69 -13.10 2.64
N ALA A 43 9.82 -12.26 3.20
CA ALA A 43 8.41 -12.18 2.82
C ALA A 43 8.17 -11.03 1.82
N CYS A 44 6.91 -10.61 1.66
CA CYS A 44 6.53 -9.52 0.76
C CYS A 44 6.45 -8.17 1.47
N GLU A 45 6.44 -7.09 0.71
CA GLU A 45 5.94 -5.79 1.16
C GLU A 45 4.51 -5.92 1.69
N THR A 46 4.09 -4.92 2.45
CA THR A 46 2.75 -4.82 3.06
C THR A 46 1.69 -5.09 2.00
N ASN A 47 0.83 -6.08 2.24
CA ASN A 47 -0.20 -6.50 1.31
C ASN A 47 -1.43 -7.05 2.06
N ILE A 48 -2.55 -7.09 1.35
CA ILE A 48 -3.85 -7.50 1.89
C ILE A 48 -4.39 -8.65 1.04
N VAL A 49 -4.88 -9.70 1.71
CA VAL A 49 -5.37 -10.90 1.05
C VAL A 49 -6.81 -11.18 1.44
N LEU A 50 -7.70 -11.21 0.45
CA LEU A 50 -9.07 -11.69 0.61
C LEU A 50 -9.17 -13.17 0.24
N ASN A 51 -10.20 -13.85 0.76
CA ASN A 51 -10.46 -15.27 0.53
C ASN A 51 -9.27 -16.18 0.87
N TRP A 52 -8.45 -15.80 1.87
CA TRP A 52 -7.22 -16.52 2.23
C TRP A 52 -7.44 -18.00 2.63
N ASN A 53 -8.68 -18.38 2.95
CA ASN A 53 -9.07 -19.75 3.28
C ASN A 53 -9.37 -20.64 2.06
N ASP A 54 -9.56 -20.06 0.86
CA ASP A 54 -9.82 -20.80 -0.39
C ASP A 54 -8.70 -20.53 -1.40
N PRO A 55 -7.74 -21.46 -1.57
CA PRO A 55 -6.58 -21.30 -2.45
C PRO A 55 -6.93 -20.96 -3.91
N ASN A 56 -8.12 -21.34 -4.39
CA ASN A 56 -8.54 -21.11 -5.78
C ASN A 56 -9.17 -19.73 -6.00
N LYS A 57 -9.41 -18.97 -4.93
CA LYS A 57 -10.10 -17.67 -4.97
C LYS A 57 -9.32 -16.56 -4.25
N ILE A 58 -8.06 -16.79 -3.93
CA ILE A 58 -7.19 -15.81 -3.27
C ILE A 58 -7.12 -14.55 -4.14
N ILE A 59 -7.41 -13.41 -3.53
CA ILE A 59 -7.24 -12.10 -4.17
C ILE A 59 -6.23 -11.31 -3.34
N ARG A 60 -5.21 -10.76 -4.00
CA ARG A 60 -4.15 -9.97 -3.36
C ARG A 60 -4.29 -8.51 -3.79
N TYR A 61 -4.17 -7.61 -2.83
CA TYR A 61 -4.20 -6.16 -3.03
C TYR A 61 -2.95 -5.50 -2.45
N ALA A 62 -2.55 -4.41 -3.09
CA ALA A 62 -1.53 -3.52 -2.57
C ALA A 62 -2.20 -2.35 -1.84
N PRO A 63 -1.85 -2.04 -0.59
CA PRO A 63 -2.27 -0.80 0.04
C PRO A 63 -1.55 0.40 -0.59
N ASP A 64 -2.27 1.51 -0.71
CA ASP A 64 -1.67 2.81 -1.02
C ASP A 64 -0.75 3.30 0.12
N ALA A 65 -0.03 4.39 -0.13
CA ALA A 65 0.95 4.93 0.81
C ALA A 65 0.34 5.30 2.17
N GLU A 66 -0.89 5.80 2.19
CA GLU A 66 -1.58 6.21 3.42
C GLU A 66 -2.03 4.99 4.24
N SER A 67 -2.42 3.91 3.56
CA SER A 67 -2.94 2.69 4.17
C SER A 67 -1.86 1.78 4.73
N ILE A 68 -0.61 1.85 4.24
CA ILE A 68 0.50 1.01 4.73
C ILE A 68 0.67 1.16 6.24
N ALA A 69 0.75 2.38 6.75
CA ALA A 69 0.93 2.63 8.19
C ALA A 69 -0.26 2.10 9.02
N LEU A 70 -1.48 2.22 8.49
CA LEU A 70 -2.68 1.71 9.13
C LEU A 70 -2.65 0.17 9.24
N VAL A 71 -2.29 -0.50 8.15
CA VAL A 71 -2.15 -1.97 8.10
C VAL A 71 -1.07 -2.44 9.06
N GLU A 72 0.13 -1.87 9.00
CA GLU A 72 1.25 -2.26 9.86
C GLU A 72 0.95 -2.02 11.34
N SER A 73 0.31 -0.89 11.68
CA SER A 73 -0.10 -0.62 13.06
C SER A 73 -1.15 -1.61 13.56
N PHE A 74 -2.07 -2.06 12.71
CA PHE A 74 -3.10 -3.03 13.09
C PHE A 74 -2.51 -4.42 13.32
N VAL A 75 -1.60 -4.85 12.44
CA VAL A 75 -0.92 -6.14 12.53
C VAL A 75 0.04 -6.17 13.72
N GLY A 76 0.78 -5.08 13.95
CA GLY A 76 1.72 -4.97 15.06
C GLY A 76 2.95 -5.85 14.87
N LYS A 77 3.25 -6.70 15.86
CA LYS A 77 4.43 -7.58 15.84
C LYS A 77 4.16 -8.98 15.27
N GLU A 78 2.91 -9.25 14.90
CA GLU A 78 2.51 -10.52 14.32
C GLU A 78 2.98 -10.62 12.87
N PRO A 79 3.29 -11.81 12.34
CA PRO A 79 3.66 -11.98 10.93
C PRO A 79 2.50 -11.68 9.96
N GLN A 80 1.27 -11.84 10.44
CA GLN A 80 0.03 -11.53 9.75
C GLN A 80 -1.11 -11.44 10.77
N LYS A 81 -2.21 -10.77 10.44
CA LYS A 81 -3.38 -10.68 11.31
C LYS A 81 -4.67 -10.61 10.51
N GLN A 82 -5.71 -11.29 10.99
CA GLN A 82 -7.05 -11.20 10.41
C GLN A 82 -7.73 -9.90 10.85
N GLY A 83 -8.48 -9.27 9.95
CA GLY A 83 -9.28 -8.09 10.24
C GLY A 83 -10.41 -7.88 9.25
N ASN A 84 -11.44 -7.17 9.68
CA ASN A 84 -12.49 -6.68 8.79
C ASN A 84 -12.09 -5.29 8.28
N ILE A 85 -11.96 -5.15 6.97
CA ILE A 85 -11.54 -3.89 6.35
C ILE A 85 -12.70 -3.20 5.65
N ILE A 86 -12.69 -1.88 5.70
CA ILE A 86 -13.43 -1.03 4.78
C ILE A 86 -12.41 -0.42 3.82
N TYR A 87 -12.60 -0.58 2.51
CA TYR A 87 -11.64 -0.13 1.52
C TYR A 87 -12.29 0.42 0.25
N LYS A 88 -11.51 1.14 -0.54
CA LYS A 88 -11.86 1.66 -1.88
C LYS A 88 -10.77 1.28 -2.86
N PHE A 89 -11.14 1.03 -4.11
CA PHE A 89 -10.16 0.93 -5.19
C PHE A 89 -9.61 2.31 -5.53
N THR A 90 -8.31 2.41 -5.78
CA THR A 90 -7.70 3.64 -6.30
C THR A 90 -7.78 3.73 -7.82
N GLY A 91 -8.11 2.61 -8.49
CA GLY A 91 -8.05 2.47 -9.94
C GLY A 91 -6.64 2.23 -10.48
N ARG A 92 -5.62 2.27 -9.62
CA ARG A 92 -4.21 2.00 -9.96
C ARG A 92 -3.86 0.54 -9.72
N LYS A 93 -2.74 0.13 -10.30
CA LYS A 93 -2.06 -1.13 -9.98
C LYS A 93 -0.69 -0.81 -9.40
N LYS A 94 -0.19 -1.72 -8.57
CA LYS A 94 1.13 -1.62 -7.95
C LYS A 94 1.82 -2.97 -7.95
N THR A 95 3.11 -2.94 -8.26
CA THR A 95 4.00 -4.07 -8.07
C THR A 95 4.33 -4.22 -6.59
N VAL A 96 3.98 -5.35 -5.99
CA VAL A 96 4.40 -5.73 -4.64
C VAL A 96 5.70 -6.54 -4.74
N GLN A 97 6.75 -6.07 -4.08
CA GLN A 97 8.02 -6.81 -4.00
C GLN A 97 7.96 -7.90 -2.94
N CYS A 98 8.68 -8.98 -3.19
CA CYS A 98 8.87 -10.08 -2.25
C CYS A 98 10.34 -10.52 -2.22
N GLY A 99 10.63 -11.37 -1.24
CA GLY A 99 11.90 -12.07 -1.07
C GLY A 99 12.46 -12.66 -2.38
N TRP A 100 13.78 -12.73 -2.46
CA TRP A 100 14.53 -13.26 -3.62
C TRP A 100 14.22 -12.60 -4.98
N GLY A 101 13.73 -11.35 -4.98
CA GLY A 101 13.40 -10.63 -6.21
C GLY A 101 12.10 -11.10 -6.87
N ALA A 102 11.31 -11.93 -6.18
CA ALA A 102 9.95 -12.25 -6.58
C ALA A 102 9.07 -10.99 -6.46
N LYS A 103 8.03 -10.91 -7.29
CA LYS A 103 7.09 -9.79 -7.31
C LYS A 103 5.77 -10.20 -7.92
N PHE A 104 4.70 -9.47 -7.60
CA PHE A 104 3.41 -9.62 -8.26
C PHE A 104 2.74 -8.26 -8.47
N GLU A 105 1.94 -8.16 -9.53
CA GLU A 105 1.07 -7.00 -9.75
C GLU A 105 -0.25 -7.21 -9.01
N ALA A 106 -0.72 -6.17 -8.33
CA ALA A 106 -2.01 -6.17 -7.65
C ALA A 106 -2.75 -4.85 -7.88
N ASP A 107 -4.08 -4.89 -7.83
CA ASP A 107 -4.86 -3.67 -7.76
C ASP A 107 -4.56 -2.96 -6.44
N GLU A 108 -4.47 -1.63 -6.50
CA GLU A 108 -4.19 -0.82 -5.32
C GLU A 108 -5.50 -0.38 -4.64
N ILE A 109 -5.50 -0.44 -3.32
CA ILE A 109 -6.64 -0.07 -2.49
C ILE A 109 -6.25 0.94 -1.40
N THR A 110 -7.17 1.84 -1.10
CA THR A 110 -7.14 2.69 0.10
C THR A 110 -7.96 2.00 1.18
N VAL A 111 -7.36 1.75 2.33
CA VAL A 111 -8.02 1.20 3.52
C VAL A 111 -8.55 2.35 4.37
N VAL A 112 -9.86 2.45 4.48
CA VAL A 112 -10.57 3.47 5.26
C VAL A 112 -10.56 3.12 6.75
N SER A 113 -10.74 1.83 7.09
CA SER A 113 -10.66 1.36 8.47
C SER A 113 -10.40 -0.14 8.56
N ILE A 114 -9.88 -0.57 9.70
CA ILE A 114 -9.63 -1.98 10.05
C ILE A 114 -10.19 -2.24 11.45
N ARG A 115 -10.87 -3.37 11.65
CA ARG A 115 -11.35 -3.84 12.95
C ARG A 115 -10.96 -5.28 13.21
#